data_AF-A0A9Q3IT32-F1
#
_entry.id   AF-A0A9Q3IT32-F1
#
_cell.length_a   1.000
_cell.length_b   1.000
_cell.length_c   1.000
_cell.angle_alpha   90.00
_cell.angle_beta   90.00
_cell.angle_gamma   90.00
#
_symmetry.space_group_name_H-M   'P 1'
#
loop_
_entity.id
_entity.type
_entity.pdbx_description
1 polymer ?
#
loop_
_entity_poly.entity_id
_entity_poly.type
_entity_poly.pdbx_seq_one_letter_code
_entity_poly.pdbx_strand_id
1 'polypeptide(L)'
;MLNVERPYPPLLRRPDYPASPRAREALESHINELMKLGVLRNVGHNEEVEVTTPVIITWNNDKSRMVGYFRELNTYTIPDRYPIPESMRLRLNYQKKYVSLI
;
A
#
# COMPACT_ATOMS: atom_id res chain seq x y z
N MET A 1 -2.85 -14.55 0.53
CA MET A 1 -3.64 -15.45 -0.35
C MET A 1 -4.92 -14.74 -0.74
N LEU A 2 -5.37 -14.85 -2.00
CA LEU A 2 -6.66 -14.31 -2.42
C LEU A 2 -7.79 -15.32 -2.13
N ASN A 3 -9.00 -14.85 -1.89
CA ASN A 3 -10.20 -15.67 -1.66
C ASN A 3 -10.97 -15.99 -2.95
N VAL A 4 -10.40 -15.67 -4.12
CA VAL A 4 -11.00 -15.84 -5.44
C VAL A 4 -10.01 -16.52 -6.37
N GLU A 5 -10.52 -17.40 -7.24
CA GLU A 5 -9.74 -18.12 -8.24
C GLU A 5 -9.71 -17.39 -9.58
N ARG A 6 -8.82 -17.82 -10.47
CA ARG A 6 -8.76 -17.29 -11.84
C ARG A 6 -9.97 -17.80 -12.66
N PRO A 7 -10.50 -16.99 -13.59
CA PRO A 7 -10.09 -15.63 -13.91
C PRO A 7 -10.53 -14.63 -12.83
N TYR A 8 -9.64 -13.69 -12.51
CA TYR A 8 -9.92 -12.69 -11.49
C TYR A 8 -11.04 -11.73 -11.91
N PRO A 9 -11.85 -11.23 -10.96
CA PRO A 9 -12.94 -10.32 -11.25
C PRO A 9 -12.42 -9.03 -11.90
N PRO A 10 -13.19 -8.39 -12.82
CA PRO A 10 -12.78 -7.14 -13.47
C PRO A 10 -12.44 -6.00 -12.50
N LEU A 11 -12.98 -6.04 -11.28
CA LEU A 11 -12.66 -5.08 -10.22
C LEU A 11 -11.18 -5.13 -9.78
N LEU A 12 -10.46 -6.21 -10.06
CA LEU A 12 -9.02 -6.31 -9.84
C LEU A 12 -8.20 -5.83 -11.05
N ARG A 13 -8.83 -5.44 -12.17
CA ARG A 13 -8.18 -4.87 -13.36
C ARG A 13 -8.68 -3.45 -13.61
N ARG A 14 -8.42 -2.55 -12.65
CA ARG A 14 -8.88 -1.16 -12.73
C ARG A 14 -7.97 -0.34 -13.65
N PRO A 15 -8.55 0.57 -14.46
CA PRO A 15 -7.76 1.56 -15.18
C PRO A 15 -7.23 2.63 -14.23
N ASP A 16 -6.20 3.34 -14.67
CA ASP A 16 -5.67 4.49 -13.94
C ASP A 16 -6.66 5.65 -13.93
N TYR A 17 -6.61 6.45 -12.86
CA TYR A 17 -7.38 7.67 -12.77
C TYR A 17 -6.66 8.82 -13.49
N PRO A 18 -7.41 9.75 -14.13
CA PRO A 18 -6.82 10.93 -14.72
C PRO A 18 -6.14 11.78 -13.64
N ALA A 19 -4.87 12.11 -13.86
CA ALA A 19 -4.07 12.92 -12.95
C ALA A 19 -3.90 14.35 -13.50
N SER A 20 -3.92 15.35 -12.62
CA SER A 20 -3.55 16.72 -12.98
C SER A 20 -2.06 16.81 -13.32
N PRO A 21 -1.60 17.83 -14.08
CA PRO A 21 -0.18 17.97 -14.42
C PRO A 21 0.76 17.92 -13.20
N ARG A 22 0.42 18.67 -12.14
CA ARG A 22 1.16 18.67 -10.86
C ARG A 22 1.19 17.28 -10.21
N ALA A 23 0.09 16.52 -10.28
CA ALA A 23 0.03 15.17 -9.73
C ALA A 23 0.86 14.19 -10.56
N ARG A 24 0.88 14.34 -11.88
CA ARG A 24 1.67 13.51 -12.79
C ARG A 24 3.18 13.70 -12.58
N GLU A 25 3.64 14.94 -12.48
CA GLU A 25 5.04 15.26 -12.16
C GLU A 25 5.46 14.65 -10.81
N ALA A 26 4.59 14.78 -9.79
CA ALA A 26 4.84 14.16 -8.49
C ALA A 26 4.90 12.62 -8.60
N LEU A 27 3.98 11.99 -9.33
CA LEU A 27 3.97 10.54 -9.56
C LEU A 27 5.27 10.08 -10.23
N GLU A 28 5.66 10.74 -11.32
CA GLU A 28 6.89 10.41 -12.06
C GLU A 28 8.13 10.52 -11.16
N SER A 29 8.21 11.55 -10.30
CA SER A 29 9.29 11.69 -9.32
C SER A 29 9.33 10.51 -8.34
N HIS A 30 8.19 10.17 -7.71
CA HIS A 30 8.09 9.07 -6.74
C HIS A 30 8.38 7.70 -7.38
N ILE A 31 7.86 7.45 -8.58
CA ILE A 31 8.10 6.20 -9.31
C ILE A 31 9.59 6.06 -9.62
N ASN A 32 10.24 7.10 -10.14
CA ASN A 32 11.66 7.07 -10.47
C ASN A 32 12.54 6.83 -9.23
N GLU A 33 12.20 7.43 -8.09
CA GLU A 33 12.90 7.18 -6.83
C GLU A 33 12.75 5.71 -6.39
N LEU A 34 11.53 5.17 -6.40
CA LEU A 34 11.28 3.79 -6.01
C LEU A 34 11.91 2.76 -6.96
N MET A 35 11.99 3.08 -8.25
CA MET A 35 12.73 2.29 -9.24
C MET A 35 14.23 2.28 -8.93
N LYS A 36 14.81 3.43 -8.59
CA LYS A 36 16.24 3.52 -8.20
C LYS A 36 16.55 2.76 -6.92
N LEU A 37 15.62 2.74 -5.97
CA LEU A 37 15.73 1.97 -4.72
C LEU A 37 15.47 0.47 -4.91
N GLY A 38 15.06 0.04 -6.11
CA GLY A 38 14.72 -1.36 -6.39
C GLY A 38 13.42 -1.83 -5.73
N VAL A 39 12.56 -0.90 -5.28
CA VAL A 39 11.26 -1.20 -4.68
C VAL A 39 10.21 -1.49 -5.76
N LEU A 40 10.27 -0.74 -6.87
CA LEU A 40 9.45 -0.97 -8.05
C LEU A 40 10.31 -1.52 -9.19
N ARG A 41 9.65 -2.23 -10.11
CA ARG A 41 10.22 -2.66 -11.39
C ARG A 41 9.22 -2.45 -12.51
N ASN A 42 9.74 -2.28 -13.72
CA ASN A 42 8.91 -2.38 -14.90
C ASN A 42 8.49 -3.84 -15.12
N VAL A 43 7.25 -4.01 -15.58
CA VAL A 43 6.74 -5.29 -16.05
C VAL A 43 7.28 -5.53 -17.46
N GLY A 44 7.75 -6.75 -17.74
CA GLY A 44 8.29 -7.09 -19.06
C GLY A 44 7.19 -7.10 -20.14
N HIS A 45 7.56 -6.89 -21.42
CA HIS A 45 6.59 -6.82 -22.51
C HIS A 45 5.74 -8.10 -22.68
N ASN A 46 6.29 -9.26 -22.29
CA ASN A 46 5.62 -10.56 -22.35
C ASN A 46 5.04 -11.01 -21.00
N GLU A 47 5.07 -10.15 -19.98
CA GLU A 47 4.57 -10.49 -18.65
C GLU A 47 3.12 -9.99 -18.51
N GLU A 48 2.19 -10.94 -18.37
CA GLU A 48 0.78 -10.59 -18.15
C GLU A 48 0.57 -10.10 -16.72
N VAL A 49 0.03 -8.89 -16.58
CA VAL A 49 -0.43 -8.36 -15.29
C VAL A 49 -1.89 -8.68 -15.12
N GLU A 50 -2.19 -9.63 -14.25
CA GLU A 50 -3.57 -10.05 -14.02
C GLU A 50 -4.34 -9.12 -13.07
N VAL A 51 -3.63 -8.34 -12.25
CA VAL A 51 -4.19 -7.45 -11.23
C VAL A 51 -3.53 -6.07 -11.31
N THR A 52 -4.34 -5.03 -11.47
CA THR A 52 -3.93 -3.63 -11.49
C THR A 52 -4.72 -2.83 -10.48
N THR A 53 -4.05 -1.90 -9.80
CA THR A 53 -4.66 -1.02 -8.82
C THR A 53 -4.22 0.41 -9.11
N PRO A 54 -5.14 1.38 -9.23
CA PRO A 54 -4.77 2.74 -9.54
C PRO A 54 -4.02 3.37 -8.37
N VAL A 55 -3.18 4.33 -8.71
CA VAL A 55 -2.36 5.07 -7.76
C VAL A 55 -2.80 6.53 -7.76
N ILE A 56 -2.86 7.13 -6.58
CA ILE A 56 -3.26 8.54 -6.40
C ILE A 56 -2.18 9.31 -5.63
N ILE A 57 -2.13 10.62 -5.84
CA ILE A 57 -1.31 11.54 -5.04
C ILE A 57 -2.16 12.20 -3.98
N THR A 58 -1.65 12.19 -2.75
CA THR A 58 -2.18 12.99 -1.64
C THR A 58 -1.16 14.05 -1.28
N TRP A 59 -1.63 15.25 -0.91
CA TRP A 59 -0.78 16.35 -0.49
C TRP A 59 -0.95 16.58 1.01
N ASN A 60 0.17 16.75 1.71
CA ASN A 60 0.17 17.13 3.12
C ASN A 60 1.37 18.05 3.39
N ASN A 61 1.12 19.27 3.87
CA ASN A 61 2.14 20.32 4.12
C ASN A 61 3.10 20.46 2.93
N ASP A 62 2.54 20.65 1.73
CA ASP A 62 3.25 20.75 0.44
C ASP A 62 4.06 19.53 -0.01
N LYS A 63 4.08 18.46 0.79
CA LYS A 63 4.71 17.18 0.43
C LYS A 63 3.69 16.27 -0.23
N SER A 64 4.02 15.77 -1.42
CA SER A 64 3.22 14.76 -2.11
C SER A 64 3.54 13.37 -1.59
N ARG A 65 2.53 12.49 -1.57
CA ARG A 65 2.67 11.07 -1.24
C ARG A 65 1.91 10.24 -2.26
N MET A 66 2.56 9.20 -2.77
CA MET A 66 1.96 8.20 -3.64
C MET A 66 1.21 7.16 -2.81
N VAL A 67 -0.07 6.92 -3.13
CA VAL A 67 -0.95 6.00 -2.38
C VAL A 67 -1.65 5.07 -3.36
N GLY A 68 -1.47 3.76 -3.17
CA GLY A 68 -2.20 2.75 -3.94
C GLY A 68 -3.65 2.58 -3.42
N TYR A 69 -4.60 2.51 -4.35
CA TYR A 69 -6.02 2.38 -4.03
C TYR A 69 -6.45 0.92 -3.84
N PHE A 70 -5.95 0.26 -2.79
CA PHE A 70 -6.12 -1.19 -2.60
C PHE A 70 -7.49 -1.64 -2.05
N ARG A 71 -8.55 -0.82 -2.12
CA ARG A 71 -9.83 -1.16 -1.46
C ARG A 71 -10.47 -2.42 -2.03
N GLU A 72 -10.55 -2.49 -3.35
CA GLU A 72 -11.07 -3.64 -4.08
C GLU A 72 -10.18 -4.86 -3.83
N LEU A 73 -8.86 -4.71 -3.95
CA LEU A 73 -7.90 -5.78 -3.67
C LEU A 73 -8.10 -6.37 -2.27
N ASN A 74 -8.24 -5.50 -1.26
CA ASN A 74 -8.41 -5.92 0.13
C ASN A 74 -9.69 -6.75 0.36
N THR A 75 -10.73 -6.55 -0.45
CA THR A 75 -11.97 -7.34 -0.38
C THR A 75 -11.73 -8.79 -0.79
N TYR A 76 -10.73 -9.01 -1.64
CA TYR A 76 -10.35 -10.33 -2.14
C TYR A 76 -9.15 -10.93 -1.43
N THR A 77 -8.51 -10.22 -0.49
CA THR A 77 -7.40 -10.75 0.30
C THR A 77 -7.89 -11.40 1.58
N ILE A 78 -7.39 -12.60 1.89
CA ILE A 78 -7.62 -13.24 3.17
C ILE A 78 -6.75 -12.54 4.22
N PRO A 79 -7.32 -11.92 5.27
CA PRO A 79 -6.53 -11.21 6.28
C PRO A 79 -5.73 -12.18 7.15
N ASP A 80 -4.41 -12.03 7.15
CA ASP A 80 -3.53 -12.68 8.13
C ASP A 80 -3.36 -11.77 9.35
N ARG A 81 -4.05 -12.10 10.44
CA ARG A 81 -4.16 -11.23 11.62
C ARG A 81 -2.99 -11.49 12.57
N TYR A 82 -1.93 -10.72 12.45
CA TYR A 82 -0.92 -10.63 13.51
C TYR A 82 -1.51 -9.91 14.73
N PRO A 83 -1.41 -10.47 15.96
CA PRO A 83 -1.98 -9.87 17.15
C PRO A 83 -1.14 -8.67 17.61
N ILE A 84 -1.36 -7.51 16.99
CA ILE A 84 -0.76 -6.24 17.41
C ILE A 84 -1.42 -5.82 18.74
N PRO A 85 -0.65 -5.73 19.84
CA PRO A 85 -1.20 -5.33 21.12
C PRO A 85 -1.60 -3.85 21.11
N GLU A 86 -2.67 -3.53 21.83
CA GLU A 86 -3.11 -2.16 22.00
C GLU A 86 -2.01 -1.31 22.66
N SER A 87 -1.78 -0.10 22.15
CA SER A 87 -0.72 0.81 22.61
C SER A 87 -0.82 1.12 24.11
N MET A 88 -2.04 1.32 24.61
CA MET A 88 -2.29 1.55 26.04
C MET A 88 -1.89 0.33 26.88
N ARG A 89 -2.23 -0.87 26.39
CA ARG A 89 -1.88 -2.14 27.04
C ARG A 89 -0.38 -2.39 27.06
N LEU A 90 0.32 -2.07 25.97
CA LEU A 90 1.79 -2.10 25.93
C LEU A 90 2.40 -1.18 26.98
N ARG A 91 1.96 0.08 27.04
CA ARG A 91 2.51 1.09 27.97
C ARG A 91 2.35 0.68 29.43
N LEU A 92 1.17 0.17 29.80
CA LEU A 92 0.90 -0.31 31.17
C LEU A 92 1.83 -1.46 31.57
N ASN A 93 2.13 -2.38 30.65
CA ASN A 93 3.03 -3.49 30.91
C ASN A 93 4.48 -3.02 31.13
N TYR A 94 4.93 -1.99 30.40
CA TYR A 94 6.24 -1.39 30.64
C TYR A 94 6.32 -0.75 32.03
N GLN A 95 5.34 0.08 32.42
CA GLN A 95 5.34 0.71 33.75
C GLN A 95 5.35 -0.32 34.89
N LYS A 96 4.54 -1.38 34.80
CA LYS A 96 4.54 -2.45 35.81
C LYS A 96 5.89 -3.15 35.96
N LYS A 97 6.61 -3.37 34.86
CA LYS A 97 7.94 -4.02 34.85
C LYS A 97 9.01 -3.21 35.59
N TYR A 98 8.95 -1.88 35.52
CA TYR A 98 9.93 -1.00 36.18
C TYR A 98 9.59 -0.68 37.64
N VAL A 99 8.31 -0.76 38.04
CA VAL A 99 7.89 -0.56 39.43
C VAL A 99 8.17 -1.79 40.29
N SER A 100 8.21 -3.00 39.71
CA SER A 100 8.56 -4.23 40.44
C SER A 100 10.06 -4.46 40.66
N LEU A 101 10.91 -3.52 40.23
CA LEU A 101 12.38 -3.58 40.37
C LEU A 101 12.93 -2.56 41.39
N ILE A 102 12.03 -1.88 42.12
CA ILE A 102 12.34 -0.94 43.21
C ILE A 102 11.75 -1.50 44.51
#